data_AF-A0A0K2UWE6-F1
#
_entry.id   AF-A0A0K2UWE6-F1
#
_cell.length_a   1.000
_cell.length_b   1.000
_cell.length_c   1.000
_cell.angle_alpha   90.00
_cell.angle_beta   90.00
_cell.angle_gamma   90.00
#
_symmetry.space_group_name_H-M   'P 1'
#
loop_
_entity.id
_entity.type
_entity.pdbx_description
1 polymer ?
#
loop_
_entity_poly.entity_id
_entity_poly.type
_entity_poly.pdbx_seq_one_letter_code
_entity_poly.pdbx_strand_id
1 'polypeptide(L)'
;MYSDWSSLTVHLQLLSSSTSVLSKFPADDSRNVVISVVRNVASSLGILGSEAKPSLLKTDKEISWIMEVISHGLSLPLSEHETIKDCVNIYCEWLSALLPNPKTCVPESIIDEPNRYSRKIISHLYHLFVPRRGEEDKVLHISEKSGKARQAAQETIHRQAVLCHRVLRRVQDVVQQSETMERETWEALLGFLLAINDALLAPPTVKDDVGDQLCERVLGALYEIWLISCVKCFPSPPLWKTFREMSMNWRHRTGLVDQWNRVNLALTSRLLSFMYGPTFPKMKIAEDDAALIPESMTEDCISQTWYRFLHSIGNPVDLAHPSLVSQTQHFYQYAIVAESVIDPTHHPCLATLPSIFLRAMKGISAIVDAYLGIYSGFDTTEHATSPLSSYHSPFPTTTCSNLNLTSPITCSPLLTPTPPA
;
A
#
# COMPACT_ATOMS: atom_id res chain seq x y z
N MET A 1 12.94 11.58 -15.12
CA MET A 1 13.50 10.27 -14.70
C MET A 1 12.91 9.10 -15.48
N TYR A 2 11.58 8.99 -15.62
CA TYR A 2 10.92 7.83 -16.25
C TYR A 2 10.13 8.15 -17.54
N SER A 3 10.45 9.25 -18.24
CA SER A 3 9.73 9.65 -19.46
C SER A 3 9.74 8.55 -20.52
N ASP A 4 10.86 7.84 -20.64
CA ASP A 4 11.13 6.92 -21.76
C ASP A 4 10.68 5.48 -21.49
N TRP A 5 10.21 5.18 -20.28
CA TRP A 5 9.79 3.84 -19.88
C TRP A 5 8.27 3.69 -19.92
N SER A 6 7.73 2.54 -20.32
CA SER A 6 6.29 2.29 -20.24
C SER A 6 5.85 1.97 -18.80
N SER A 7 4.70 2.48 -18.39
CA SER A 7 4.07 2.09 -17.13
C SER A 7 3.41 0.72 -17.24
N LEU A 8 3.38 -0.05 -16.15
CA LEU A 8 2.79 -1.37 -16.07
C LEU A 8 1.30 -1.34 -15.67
N THR A 9 0.71 -0.16 -15.45
CA THR A 9 -0.68 -0.01 -14.97
C THR A 9 -1.69 -0.84 -15.77
N VAL A 10 -1.58 -0.88 -17.11
CA VAL A 10 -2.48 -1.70 -17.96
C VAL A 10 -2.31 -3.19 -17.68
N HIS A 11 -1.07 -3.66 -17.49
CA HIS A 11 -0.81 -5.06 -17.15
C HIS A 11 -1.36 -5.40 -15.75
N LEU A 12 -1.24 -4.49 -14.79
CA LEU A 12 -1.79 -4.67 -13.46
C LEU A 12 -3.33 -4.68 -13.46
N GLN A 13 -3.96 -3.90 -14.33
CA GLN A 13 -5.41 -3.96 -14.55
C GLN A 13 -5.84 -5.34 -15.08
N LEU A 14 -5.03 -6.03 -15.88
CA LEU A 14 -5.36 -7.37 -16.36
C LEU A 14 -5.41 -8.42 -15.23
N LEU A 15 -4.70 -8.23 -14.12
CA LEU A 15 -4.83 -9.09 -12.94
C LEU A 15 -6.27 -9.13 -12.41
N SER A 16 -7.02 -8.04 -12.57
CA SER A 16 -8.43 -7.96 -12.18
C SER A 16 -9.41 -8.61 -13.16
N SER A 17 -8.96 -8.94 -14.37
CA SER A 17 -9.80 -9.46 -15.45
C SER A 17 -9.80 -10.99 -15.58
N SER A 18 -8.91 -11.68 -14.86
CA SER A 18 -8.78 -13.14 -14.91
C SER A 18 -9.95 -13.81 -14.19
N THR A 19 -10.93 -14.26 -14.96
CA THR A 19 -12.13 -14.95 -14.44
C THR A 19 -12.04 -16.44 -14.69
N SER A 20 -12.29 -17.24 -13.64
CA SER A 20 -12.39 -18.70 -13.74
C SER A 20 -13.59 -19.10 -14.62
N VAL A 21 -13.52 -20.25 -15.29
CA VAL A 21 -14.65 -20.84 -16.01
C VAL A 21 -15.85 -21.05 -15.08
N LEU A 22 -15.62 -21.24 -13.77
CA LEU A 22 -16.68 -21.32 -12.76
C LEU A 22 -17.57 -20.06 -12.72
N SER A 23 -17.08 -18.89 -13.13
CA SER A 23 -17.89 -17.67 -13.21
C SER A 23 -18.94 -17.71 -14.33
N LYS A 24 -18.89 -18.70 -15.22
CA LYS A 24 -19.87 -18.90 -16.31
C LYS A 24 -21.02 -19.83 -15.90
N PHE A 25 -20.91 -20.50 -14.75
CA PHE A 25 -21.95 -21.39 -14.22
C PHE A 25 -22.89 -20.62 -13.29
N PRO A 26 -24.07 -21.19 -12.95
CA PRO A 26 -24.92 -20.63 -11.90
C PRO A 26 -24.15 -20.44 -10.58
N ALA A 27 -24.47 -19.36 -9.86
CA ALA A 27 -23.76 -18.99 -8.65
C ALA A 27 -23.80 -20.08 -7.56
N ASP A 28 -24.94 -20.77 -7.41
CA ASP A 28 -25.08 -21.83 -6.41
C ASP A 28 -24.26 -23.08 -6.77
N ASP A 29 -24.21 -23.46 -8.05
CA ASP A 29 -23.48 -24.64 -8.50
C ASP A 29 -21.97 -24.42 -8.39
N SER A 30 -21.48 -23.28 -8.87
CA SER A 30 -20.07 -22.88 -8.76
C SER A 30 -19.64 -22.82 -7.29
N ARG A 31 -20.43 -22.19 -6.42
CA ARG A 31 -20.21 -22.15 -4.97
C ARG A 31 -20.09 -23.54 -4.35
N ASN A 32 -21.02 -24.45 -4.65
CA ASN A 32 -21.00 -25.81 -4.10
C ASN A 32 -19.77 -26.62 -4.56
N VAL A 33 -19.36 -26.44 -5.82
CA VAL A 33 -18.13 -27.05 -6.36
C VAL A 33 -16.91 -26.53 -5.60
N VAL A 34 -16.77 -25.20 -5.45
CA VAL A 34 -15.64 -24.61 -4.72
C VAL A 34 -15.59 -25.13 -3.29
N ILE A 35 -16.70 -25.05 -2.55
CA ILE A 35 -16.77 -25.47 -1.14
C ILE A 35 -16.29 -26.92 -0.99
N SER A 36 -16.78 -27.82 -1.85
CA SER A 36 -16.47 -29.24 -1.74
C SER A 36 -15.00 -29.55 -2.06
N VAL A 37 -14.48 -28.94 -3.12
CA VAL A 37 -13.09 -29.16 -3.59
C VAL A 37 -12.10 -28.53 -2.63
N VAL A 38 -12.29 -27.26 -2.27
CA VAL A 38 -11.38 -26.51 -1.38
C VAL A 38 -11.31 -27.18 -0.01
N ARG A 39 -12.44 -27.62 0.56
CA ARG A 39 -12.47 -28.34 1.83
C ARG A 39 -11.67 -29.65 1.77
N ASN A 40 -11.76 -30.38 0.66
CA ASN A 40 -11.00 -31.62 0.49
C ASN A 40 -9.49 -31.35 0.44
N VAL A 41 -9.05 -30.36 -0.33
CA VAL A 41 -7.63 -29.96 -0.39
C VAL A 41 -7.15 -29.43 0.96
N ALA A 42 -7.94 -28.57 1.62
CA ALA A 42 -7.61 -27.99 2.92
C ALA A 42 -7.45 -29.04 4.02
N SER A 43 -8.17 -30.17 3.94
CA SER A 43 -8.04 -31.28 4.89
C SER A 43 -6.64 -31.91 4.93
N SER A 44 -5.85 -31.73 3.87
CA SER A 44 -4.46 -32.22 3.80
C SER A 44 -3.45 -31.33 4.52
N LEU A 45 -3.81 -30.07 4.84
CA LEU A 45 -2.85 -29.08 5.36
C LEU A 45 -2.42 -29.32 6.81
N GLY A 46 -3.14 -30.15 7.58
CA GLY A 46 -2.84 -30.38 9.00
C GLY A 46 -3.11 -29.16 9.91
N ILE A 47 -4.02 -28.28 9.49
CA ILE A 47 -4.39 -27.08 10.26
C ILE A 47 -5.32 -27.50 11.41
N LEU A 48 -5.15 -26.91 12.61
CA LEU A 48 -5.91 -27.19 13.86
C LEU A 48 -5.63 -28.55 14.53
N GLY A 49 -4.38 -29.03 14.52
CA GLY A 49 -3.96 -30.19 15.34
C GLY A 49 -4.15 -31.55 14.66
N SER A 50 -4.42 -31.57 13.36
CA SER A 50 -4.36 -32.79 12.53
C SER A 50 -2.96 -32.92 11.90
N GLU A 51 -2.47 -34.15 11.71
CA GLU A 51 -1.20 -34.36 11.01
C GLU A 51 -1.30 -33.90 9.54
N ALA A 52 -0.33 -33.11 9.09
CA ALA A 52 -0.23 -32.70 7.69
C ALA A 52 0.02 -33.93 6.81
N LYS A 53 -0.79 -34.10 5.77
CA LYS A 53 -0.71 -35.24 4.85
C LYS A 53 -0.06 -34.82 3.54
N PRO A 54 0.69 -35.73 2.88
CA PRO A 54 1.14 -35.50 1.51
C PRO A 54 -0.02 -35.16 0.57
N SER A 55 0.20 -34.23 -0.35
CA SER A 55 -0.77 -33.93 -1.38
C SER A 55 -1.03 -35.15 -2.27
N LEU A 56 -2.29 -35.38 -2.63
CA LEU A 56 -2.67 -36.41 -3.60
C LEU A 56 -2.56 -35.93 -5.05
N LEU A 57 -2.40 -34.62 -5.26
CA LEU A 57 -2.31 -33.99 -6.58
C LEU A 57 -0.88 -34.15 -7.11
N LYS A 58 -0.73 -34.72 -8.31
CA LYS A 58 0.58 -35.11 -8.88
C LYS A 58 0.86 -34.53 -10.26
N THR A 59 -0.17 -34.07 -10.97
CA THR A 59 -0.02 -33.64 -12.37
C THR A 59 -0.35 -32.17 -12.56
N ASP A 60 0.30 -31.53 -13.55
CA ASP A 60 0.01 -30.16 -13.97
C ASP A 60 -1.48 -29.88 -14.23
N LYS A 61 -2.19 -30.86 -14.78
CA LYS A 61 -3.62 -30.75 -15.10
C LYS A 61 -4.47 -30.69 -13.84
N GLU A 62 -4.18 -31.55 -12.87
CA GLU A 62 -4.85 -31.56 -11.56
C GLU A 62 -4.60 -30.24 -10.82
N ILE A 63 -3.35 -29.78 -10.78
CA ILE A 63 -3.00 -28.52 -10.13
C ILE A 63 -3.68 -27.33 -10.82
N SER A 64 -3.63 -27.27 -12.15
CA SER A 64 -4.25 -26.17 -12.89
C SER A 64 -5.76 -26.10 -12.65
N TRP A 65 -6.45 -27.25 -12.60
CA TRP A 65 -7.87 -27.29 -12.28
C TRP A 65 -8.15 -26.83 -10.84
N ILE A 66 -7.38 -27.32 -9.86
CA ILE A 66 -7.54 -26.91 -8.45
C ILE A 66 -7.27 -25.42 -8.28
N MET A 67 -6.23 -24.87 -8.91
CA MET A 67 -5.92 -23.46 -8.84
C MET A 67 -7.03 -22.58 -9.44
N GLU A 68 -7.70 -23.07 -10.49
CA GLU A 68 -8.87 -22.40 -11.05
C GLU A 68 -10.03 -22.34 -10.06
N VAL A 69 -10.31 -23.46 -9.37
CA VAL A 69 -11.33 -23.54 -8.31
C VAL A 69 -10.98 -22.60 -7.15
N ILE A 70 -9.74 -22.60 -6.69
CA ILE A 70 -9.29 -21.71 -5.60
C ILE A 70 -9.36 -20.24 -6.04
N SER A 71 -8.96 -19.92 -7.28
CA SER A 71 -9.06 -18.57 -7.83
C SER A 71 -10.49 -18.05 -7.79
N HIS A 72 -11.47 -18.87 -8.17
CA HIS A 72 -12.88 -18.53 -8.05
C HIS A 72 -13.32 -18.42 -6.58
N GLY A 73 -12.82 -19.32 -5.72
CA GLY A 73 -13.10 -19.32 -4.29
C GLY A 73 -12.71 -18.04 -3.56
N LEU A 74 -11.60 -17.41 -3.96
CA LEU A 74 -11.17 -16.12 -3.43
C LEU A 74 -12.10 -14.96 -3.82
N SER A 75 -12.90 -15.13 -4.88
CA SER A 75 -13.88 -14.16 -5.39
C SER A 75 -15.33 -14.42 -4.93
N LEU A 76 -15.61 -15.51 -4.21
CA LEU A 76 -16.94 -15.78 -3.63
C LEU A 76 -17.40 -14.66 -2.70
N PRO A 77 -18.70 -14.46 -2.39
CA PRO A 77 -19.18 -13.44 -1.43
C PRO A 77 -18.62 -13.61 -0.01
N LEU A 78 -18.55 -12.54 0.81
CA LEU A 78 -17.87 -12.63 2.13
C LEU A 78 -18.63 -13.49 3.15
N SER A 79 -19.90 -13.80 2.87
CA SER A 79 -20.67 -14.80 3.61
C SER A 79 -20.01 -16.18 3.61
N GLU A 80 -19.24 -16.53 2.57
CA GLU A 80 -18.51 -17.80 2.45
C GLU A 80 -17.11 -17.73 3.09
N HIS A 81 -16.99 -17.07 4.24
CA HIS A 81 -15.72 -16.78 4.91
C HIS A 81 -14.84 -18.03 5.12
N GLU A 82 -15.42 -19.14 5.57
CA GLU A 82 -14.67 -20.38 5.84
C GLU A 82 -14.00 -20.92 4.58
N THR A 83 -14.69 -20.89 3.44
CA THR A 83 -14.16 -21.33 2.15
C THR A 83 -13.04 -20.42 1.67
N ILE A 84 -13.21 -19.09 1.81
CA ILE A 84 -12.17 -18.12 1.44
C ILE A 84 -10.93 -18.30 2.33
N LYS A 85 -11.13 -18.52 3.63
CA LYS A 85 -10.05 -18.81 4.57
C LYS A 85 -9.28 -20.07 4.15
N ASP A 86 -9.97 -21.13 3.76
CA ASP A 86 -9.33 -22.35 3.28
C ASP A 86 -8.56 -22.12 1.98
N CYS A 87 -9.09 -21.37 1.01
CA CYS A 87 -8.36 -20.94 -0.19
C CYS A 87 -7.05 -20.22 0.15
N VAL A 88 -7.12 -19.24 1.07
CA VAL A 88 -5.96 -18.49 1.54
C VAL A 88 -4.95 -19.41 2.21
N ASN A 89 -5.40 -20.35 3.04
CA ASN A 89 -4.53 -21.30 3.72
C ASN A 89 -3.78 -22.18 2.71
N ILE A 90 -4.49 -22.79 1.76
CA ILE A 90 -3.88 -23.64 0.73
C ILE A 90 -2.77 -22.90 0.00
N TYR A 91 -3.05 -21.69 -0.51
CA TYR A 91 -2.05 -20.90 -1.20
C TYR A 91 -0.89 -20.42 -0.32
N CYS A 92 -1.17 -20.04 0.93
CA CYS A 92 -0.10 -19.70 1.87
C CYS A 92 0.84 -20.89 2.12
N GLU A 93 0.29 -22.10 2.25
CA GLU A 93 1.10 -23.31 2.42
C GLU A 93 1.86 -23.68 1.14
N TRP A 94 1.23 -23.59 -0.02
CA TRP A 94 1.86 -23.88 -1.32
C TRP A 94 3.00 -22.92 -1.67
N LEU A 95 2.95 -21.66 -1.23
CA LEU A 95 4.08 -20.73 -1.34
C LEU A 95 5.32 -21.19 -0.57
N SER A 96 5.22 -22.19 0.32
CA SER A 96 6.43 -22.81 0.92
C SER A 96 7.32 -23.51 -0.11
N ALA A 97 6.84 -23.77 -1.34
CA ALA A 97 7.66 -24.29 -2.43
C ALA A 97 8.86 -23.37 -2.79
N LEU A 98 8.77 -22.08 -2.48
CA LEU A 98 9.88 -21.12 -2.66
C LEU A 98 10.86 -21.09 -1.48
N LEU A 99 10.59 -21.82 -0.40
CA LEU A 99 11.42 -21.88 0.79
C LEU A 99 12.40 -23.06 0.73
N PRO A 100 13.52 -23.02 1.47
CA PRO A 100 14.47 -24.13 1.53
C PRO A 100 13.85 -25.47 1.97
N ASN A 101 12.82 -25.41 2.82
CA ASN A 101 12.09 -26.57 3.32
C ASN A 101 10.59 -26.44 2.99
N PRO A 102 10.15 -26.90 1.80
CA PRO A 102 8.74 -26.95 1.45
C PRO A 102 7.93 -27.82 2.42
N LYS A 103 6.67 -27.46 2.65
CA LYS A 103 5.79 -28.24 3.52
C LYS A 103 5.29 -29.50 2.83
N THR A 104 5.03 -30.55 3.61
CA THR A 104 4.57 -31.85 3.11
C THR A 104 3.27 -31.80 2.30
N CYS A 105 2.40 -30.82 2.58
CA CYS A 105 1.14 -30.65 1.87
C CYS A 105 1.28 -29.97 0.49
N VAL A 106 2.48 -29.54 0.12
CA VAL A 106 2.75 -28.96 -1.20
C VAL A 106 2.80 -30.08 -2.26
N PRO A 107 2.01 -29.99 -3.34
CA PRO A 107 2.07 -30.92 -4.46
C PRO A 107 3.43 -30.98 -5.15
N GLU A 108 3.82 -32.16 -5.62
CA GLU A 108 5.12 -32.41 -6.27
C GLU A 108 5.33 -31.51 -7.51
N SER A 109 4.31 -31.35 -8.36
CA SER A 109 4.41 -30.45 -9.53
C SER A 109 4.70 -29.00 -9.16
N ILE A 110 4.24 -28.54 -7.98
CA ILE A 110 4.53 -27.19 -7.49
C ILE A 110 5.98 -27.11 -6.99
N ILE A 111 6.51 -28.18 -6.41
CA ILE A 111 7.92 -28.27 -6.00
C ILE A 111 8.84 -28.32 -7.23
N ASP A 112 8.41 -28.98 -8.30
CA ASP A 112 9.17 -29.09 -9.56
C ASP A 112 9.28 -27.75 -10.30
N GLU A 113 8.21 -26.94 -10.30
CA GLU A 113 8.19 -25.61 -10.95
C GLU A 113 7.70 -24.48 -10.01
N PRO A 114 8.45 -24.17 -8.93
CA PRO A 114 7.96 -23.32 -7.84
C PRO A 114 7.70 -21.88 -8.27
N ASN A 115 8.55 -21.30 -9.11
CA ASN A 115 8.39 -19.93 -9.64
C ASN A 115 7.15 -19.81 -10.56
N ARG A 116 6.90 -20.81 -11.41
CA ARG A 116 5.75 -20.80 -12.34
C ARG A 116 4.43 -20.81 -11.57
N TYR A 117 4.30 -21.71 -10.60
CA TYR A 117 3.08 -21.81 -9.79
C TYR A 117 2.92 -20.65 -8.81
N SER A 118 4.00 -20.17 -8.20
CA SER A 118 3.95 -19.03 -7.28
C SER A 118 3.46 -17.76 -7.97
N ARG A 119 3.87 -17.49 -9.21
CA ARG A 119 3.33 -16.37 -10.01
C ARG A 119 1.81 -16.46 -10.18
N LYS A 120 1.28 -17.65 -10.47
CA LYS A 120 -0.17 -17.88 -10.55
C LYS A 120 -0.87 -17.71 -9.19
N ILE A 121 -0.29 -18.25 -8.12
CA ILE A 121 -0.81 -18.11 -6.75
C ILE A 121 -0.92 -16.62 -6.38
N ILE A 122 0.16 -15.85 -6.57
CA ILE A 122 0.22 -14.41 -6.31
C ILE A 122 -0.85 -13.67 -7.11
N SER A 123 -1.00 -14.00 -8.40
CA SER A 123 -2.06 -13.40 -9.24
C SER A 123 -3.46 -13.71 -8.72
N HIS A 124 -3.73 -14.92 -8.23
CA HIS A 124 -5.05 -15.27 -7.71
C HIS A 124 -5.33 -14.62 -6.34
N LEU A 125 -4.31 -14.47 -5.50
CA LEU A 125 -4.42 -13.82 -4.19
C LEU A 125 -4.88 -12.36 -4.30
N TYR A 126 -4.67 -11.71 -5.45
CA TYR A 126 -5.20 -10.37 -5.74
C TYR A 126 -6.71 -10.26 -5.45
N HIS A 127 -7.50 -11.28 -5.81
CA HIS A 127 -8.96 -11.26 -5.63
C HIS A 127 -9.40 -11.08 -4.17
N LEU A 128 -8.57 -11.44 -3.20
CA LEU A 128 -8.86 -11.24 -1.77
C LEU A 128 -8.85 -9.76 -1.38
N PHE A 129 -8.04 -8.94 -2.05
CA PHE A 129 -7.83 -7.52 -1.72
C PHE A 129 -8.78 -6.59 -2.48
N VAL A 130 -9.55 -7.11 -3.44
CA VAL A 130 -10.51 -6.32 -4.20
C VAL A 130 -11.79 -6.14 -3.39
N PRO A 131 -12.25 -4.90 -3.16
CA PRO A 131 -13.56 -4.63 -2.59
C PRO A 131 -14.69 -5.30 -3.39
N ARG A 132 -15.65 -5.93 -2.70
CA ARG A 132 -16.69 -6.74 -3.37
C ARG A 132 -17.90 -5.89 -3.73
N ARG A 133 -18.13 -5.77 -5.04
CA ARG A 133 -19.24 -5.01 -5.64
C ARG A 133 -20.59 -5.46 -5.05
N GLY A 134 -21.40 -4.51 -4.58
CA GLY A 134 -22.73 -4.74 -4.02
C GLY A 134 -22.79 -5.01 -2.51
N GLU A 135 -21.64 -5.15 -1.83
CA GLU A 135 -21.57 -5.06 -0.36
C GLU A 135 -21.34 -3.61 0.10
N GLU A 136 -20.66 -2.78 -0.70
CA GLU A 136 -20.45 -1.34 -0.44
C GLU A 136 -21.76 -0.53 -0.44
N ASP A 137 -22.64 -0.77 -1.41
CA ASP A 137 -23.98 -0.16 -1.45
C ASP A 137 -24.81 -0.54 -0.21
N LYS A 138 -24.61 -1.75 0.32
CA LYS A 138 -25.24 -2.17 1.58
C LYS A 138 -24.64 -1.42 2.77
N VAL A 139 -23.33 -1.18 2.83
CA VAL A 139 -22.72 -0.41 3.93
C VAL A 139 -23.13 1.07 3.90
N LEU A 140 -23.17 1.68 2.71
CA LEU A 140 -23.50 3.09 2.52
C LEU A 140 -25.00 3.37 2.71
N HIS A 141 -25.90 2.54 2.16
CA HIS A 141 -27.36 2.76 2.29
C HIS A 141 -27.97 2.21 3.59
N ILE A 142 -27.34 1.25 4.27
CA ILE A 142 -27.88 0.70 5.54
C ILE A 142 -27.48 1.55 6.76
N SER A 143 -26.59 2.54 6.56
CA SER A 143 -26.04 3.43 7.59
C SER A 143 -27.09 4.17 8.45
N GLU A 144 -28.34 4.33 7.97
CA GLU A 144 -29.31 5.16 8.70
C GLU A 144 -30.37 4.40 9.52
N LYS A 145 -30.54 3.07 9.42
CA LYS A 145 -31.74 2.43 10.02
C LYS A 145 -31.56 1.22 10.95
N SER A 146 -30.38 0.61 11.10
CA SER A 146 -30.20 -0.41 12.16
C SER A 146 -28.75 -0.65 12.61
N GLY A 147 -28.49 -0.57 13.93
CA GLY A 147 -27.16 -0.83 14.50
C GLY A 147 -26.64 -2.26 14.29
N LYS A 148 -27.55 -3.25 14.16
CA LYS A 148 -27.17 -4.66 13.93
C LYS A 148 -26.57 -4.90 12.55
N ALA A 149 -27.06 -4.24 11.51
CA ALA A 149 -26.54 -4.42 10.15
C ALA A 149 -25.17 -3.76 9.96
N ARG A 150 -24.95 -2.59 10.57
CA ARG A 150 -23.62 -1.94 10.61
C ARG A 150 -22.58 -2.84 11.31
N GLN A 151 -22.96 -3.49 12.40
CA GLN A 151 -22.07 -4.41 13.12
C GLN A 151 -21.69 -5.63 12.28
N ALA A 152 -22.65 -6.24 11.58
CA ALA A 152 -22.39 -7.39 10.70
C ALA A 152 -21.48 -7.04 9.51
N ALA A 153 -21.65 -5.84 8.93
CA ALA A 153 -20.76 -5.32 7.89
C ALA A 153 -19.33 -5.11 8.42
N GLN A 154 -19.18 -4.51 9.60
CA GLN A 154 -17.87 -4.29 10.21
C GLN A 154 -17.15 -5.61 10.53
N GLU A 155 -17.89 -6.60 11.02
CA GLU A 155 -17.33 -7.94 11.29
C GLU A 155 -16.85 -8.60 9.99
N THR A 156 -17.59 -8.42 8.91
CA THR A 156 -17.26 -8.94 7.58
C THR A 156 -15.98 -8.31 7.02
N ILE A 157 -15.86 -6.99 7.10
CA ILE A 157 -14.65 -6.22 6.76
C ILE A 157 -13.46 -6.69 7.59
N HIS A 158 -13.65 -6.82 8.91
CA HIS A 158 -12.59 -7.28 9.82
C HIS A 158 -12.09 -8.69 9.47
N ARG A 159 -13.00 -9.62 9.20
CA ARG A 159 -12.67 -10.99 8.77
C ARG A 159 -11.86 -11.01 7.47
N GLN A 160 -12.19 -10.15 6.50
CA GLN A 160 -11.41 -10.00 5.27
C GLN A 160 -10.01 -9.44 5.58
N ALA A 161 -9.92 -8.38 6.39
CA ALA A 161 -8.66 -7.77 6.77
C ALA A 161 -7.70 -8.78 7.42
N VAL A 162 -8.20 -9.65 8.30
CA VAL A 162 -7.41 -10.73 8.93
C VAL A 162 -6.79 -11.67 7.89
N LEU A 163 -7.55 -12.05 6.85
CA LEU A 163 -7.03 -12.89 5.77
C LEU A 163 -5.99 -12.14 4.93
N CYS A 164 -6.22 -10.86 4.62
CA CYS A 164 -5.23 -10.01 3.94
C CYS A 164 -3.92 -9.91 4.73
N HIS A 165 -3.99 -9.66 6.04
CA HIS A 165 -2.81 -9.64 6.92
C HIS A 165 -2.02 -10.94 6.87
N ARG A 166 -2.72 -12.09 6.84
CA ARG A 166 -2.09 -13.41 6.74
C ARG A 166 -1.35 -13.57 5.43
N VAL A 167 -1.95 -13.20 4.30
CA VAL A 167 -1.30 -13.24 2.98
C VAL A 167 -0.05 -12.37 2.96
N LEU A 168 -0.15 -11.11 3.42
CA LEU A 168 0.99 -10.20 3.44
C LEU A 168 2.12 -10.71 4.32
N ARG A 169 1.81 -11.25 5.51
CA ARG A 169 2.83 -11.86 6.37
C ARG A 169 3.49 -13.04 5.69
N ARG A 170 2.71 -13.91 5.04
CA ARG A 170 3.24 -15.09 4.38
C ARG A 170 4.18 -14.73 3.23
N VAL A 171 3.81 -13.73 2.44
CA VAL A 171 4.64 -13.23 1.34
C VAL A 171 5.93 -12.61 1.88
N GLN A 172 5.87 -11.85 2.98
CA GLN A 172 7.06 -11.33 3.66
C GLN A 172 7.99 -12.45 4.13
N ASP A 173 7.45 -13.47 4.80
CA ASP A 173 8.23 -14.64 5.24
C ASP A 173 8.94 -15.31 4.05
N VAL A 174 8.24 -15.44 2.92
CA VAL A 174 8.78 -16.05 1.68
C VAL A 174 9.92 -15.23 1.11
N VAL A 175 9.79 -13.90 0.96
CA VAL A 175 10.86 -13.09 0.37
C VAL A 175 12.09 -12.96 1.27
N GLN A 176 11.91 -13.06 2.59
CA GLN A 176 13.03 -13.00 3.53
C GLN A 176 13.86 -14.29 3.50
N GLN A 177 13.22 -15.45 3.30
CA GLN A 177 13.85 -16.76 3.41
C GLN A 177 14.16 -17.43 2.06
N SER A 178 13.55 -16.98 0.97
CA SER A 178 13.74 -17.60 -0.34
C SER A 178 15.10 -17.22 -0.96
N GLU A 179 15.72 -18.20 -1.59
CA GLU A 179 16.94 -18.06 -2.37
C GLU A 179 16.75 -18.44 -3.86
N THR A 180 15.54 -18.87 -4.24
CA THR A 180 15.24 -19.48 -5.55
C THR A 180 14.27 -18.66 -6.40
N MET A 181 13.79 -17.52 -5.89
CA MET A 181 12.87 -16.64 -6.63
C MET A 181 13.53 -16.05 -7.88
N GLU A 182 12.94 -16.35 -9.04
CA GLU A 182 13.31 -15.80 -10.35
C GLU A 182 12.90 -14.33 -10.49
N ARG A 183 13.52 -13.62 -11.44
CA ARG A 183 13.23 -12.22 -11.75
C ARG A 183 11.73 -12.02 -12.03
N GLU A 184 11.13 -12.87 -12.84
CA GLU A 184 9.72 -12.81 -13.20
C GLU A 184 8.81 -13.02 -11.98
N THR A 185 9.25 -13.80 -10.98
CA THR A 185 8.51 -14.00 -9.74
C THR A 185 8.59 -12.77 -8.83
N TRP A 186 9.76 -12.12 -8.76
CA TRP A 186 9.90 -10.81 -8.10
C TRP A 186 9.04 -9.74 -8.77
N GLU A 187 9.06 -9.66 -10.10
CA GLU A 187 8.25 -8.69 -10.84
C GLU A 187 6.75 -8.94 -10.66
N ALA A 188 6.31 -10.21 -10.71
CA ALA A 188 4.91 -10.58 -10.42
C ALA A 188 4.51 -10.21 -8.99
N LEU A 189 5.40 -10.40 -8.01
CA LEU A 189 5.15 -10.06 -6.63
C LEU A 189 5.04 -8.55 -6.41
N LEU A 190 5.98 -7.77 -6.95
CA LEU A 190 5.93 -6.30 -6.86
C LEU A 190 4.72 -5.75 -7.61
N GLY A 191 4.38 -6.32 -8.76
CA GLY A 191 3.16 -6.00 -9.49
C GLY A 191 1.90 -6.28 -8.68
N PHE A 192 1.82 -7.42 -8.00
CA PHE A 192 0.74 -7.73 -7.07
C PHE A 192 0.64 -6.71 -5.95
N LEU A 193 1.76 -6.36 -5.30
CA LEU A 193 1.75 -5.37 -4.21
C LEU A 193 1.30 -3.99 -4.68
N LEU A 194 1.71 -3.56 -5.87
CA LEU A 194 1.23 -2.34 -6.50
C LEU A 194 -0.28 -2.41 -6.76
N ALA A 195 -0.75 -3.51 -7.35
CA ALA A 195 -2.16 -3.69 -7.69
C ALA A 195 -3.08 -3.73 -6.46
N ILE A 196 -2.68 -4.39 -5.37
CA ILE A 196 -3.50 -4.41 -4.14
C ILE A 196 -3.49 -3.06 -3.41
N ASN A 197 -2.38 -2.32 -3.45
CA ASN A 197 -2.34 -0.97 -2.91
C ASN A 197 -3.26 -0.06 -3.75
N ASP A 198 -3.24 -0.19 -5.07
CA ASP A 198 -4.14 0.60 -5.92
C ASP A 198 -5.62 0.27 -5.67
N ALA A 199 -5.96 -1.03 -5.59
CA ALA A 199 -7.32 -1.47 -5.33
C ALA A 199 -7.89 -0.99 -3.98
N LEU A 200 -7.05 -0.85 -2.95
CA LEU A 200 -7.45 -0.47 -1.59
C LEU A 200 -7.30 1.03 -1.29
N LEU A 201 -6.33 1.69 -1.92
CA LEU A 201 -5.96 3.07 -1.63
C LEU A 201 -6.43 4.06 -2.68
N ALA A 202 -6.96 3.60 -3.82
CA ALA A 202 -7.55 4.48 -4.82
C ALA A 202 -8.64 5.38 -4.20
N PRO A 203 -8.79 6.62 -4.70
CA PRO A 203 -9.86 7.48 -4.27
C PRO A 203 -11.22 7.02 -4.83
N PRO A 204 -12.34 7.47 -4.26
CA PRO A 204 -12.46 8.22 -3.01
C PRO A 204 -12.28 7.32 -1.77
N THR A 205 -11.64 7.83 -0.73
CA THR A 205 -11.57 7.13 0.56
C THR A 205 -12.94 7.10 1.22
N VAL A 206 -13.40 5.89 1.58
CA VAL A 206 -14.55 5.70 2.46
C VAL A 206 -14.03 5.39 3.87
N LYS A 207 -14.52 6.12 4.86
CA LYS A 207 -14.08 5.93 6.26
C LYS A 207 -14.55 4.57 6.78
N ASP A 208 -13.71 3.91 7.59
CA ASP A 208 -13.96 2.60 8.21
C ASP A 208 -14.08 1.42 7.22
N ASP A 209 -13.69 1.61 5.95
CA ASP A 209 -13.66 0.54 4.94
C ASP A 209 -12.43 -0.39 5.10
N VAL A 210 -12.35 -1.41 4.24
CA VAL A 210 -11.22 -2.36 4.21
C VAL A 210 -9.90 -1.62 3.92
N GLY A 211 -9.93 -0.61 3.04
CA GLY A 211 -8.76 0.15 2.64
C GLY A 211 -8.19 0.99 3.78
N ASP A 212 -9.04 1.60 4.61
CA ASP A 212 -8.67 2.36 5.79
C ASP A 212 -8.02 1.46 6.86
N GLN A 213 -8.59 0.27 7.13
CA GLN A 213 -8.03 -0.69 8.09
C GLN A 213 -6.70 -1.30 7.63
N LEU A 214 -6.51 -1.49 6.33
CA LEU A 214 -5.32 -2.14 5.78
C LEU A 214 -4.23 -1.17 5.33
N CYS A 215 -4.52 0.14 5.27
CA CYS A 215 -3.66 1.17 4.66
C CYS A 215 -2.19 1.07 5.08
N GLU A 216 -1.92 1.18 6.38
CA GLU A 216 -0.55 1.12 6.92
C GLU A 216 0.10 -0.23 6.61
N ARG A 217 -0.67 -1.31 6.68
CA ARG A 217 -0.15 -2.66 6.47
C ARG A 217 0.26 -2.91 5.03
N VAL A 218 -0.58 -2.54 4.06
CA VAL A 218 -0.30 -2.78 2.62
C VAL A 218 0.85 -1.92 2.12
N LEU A 219 0.96 -0.69 2.63
CA LEU A 219 2.09 0.21 2.36
C LEU A 219 3.36 -0.30 3.02
N GLY A 220 3.30 -0.70 4.29
CA GLY A 220 4.44 -1.29 5.00
C GLY A 220 4.98 -2.52 4.27
N ALA A 221 4.11 -3.44 3.86
CA ALA A 221 4.50 -4.61 3.08
C ALA A 221 5.09 -4.24 1.71
N LEU A 222 4.48 -3.27 1.00
CA LEU A 222 5.01 -2.78 -0.28
C LEU A 222 6.43 -2.26 -0.14
N TYR A 223 6.67 -1.32 0.79
CA TYR A 223 7.99 -0.72 0.96
C TYR A 223 9.04 -1.73 1.47
N GLU A 224 8.70 -2.58 2.43
CA GLU A 224 9.61 -3.60 2.97
C GLU A 224 10.05 -4.59 1.89
N ILE A 225 9.09 -5.18 1.17
CA ILE A 225 9.38 -6.15 0.11
C ILE A 225 10.13 -5.46 -1.04
N TRP A 226 9.82 -4.20 -1.35
CA TRP A 226 10.53 -3.43 -2.35
C TRP A 226 12.00 -3.20 -1.97
N LEU A 227 12.29 -2.87 -0.71
CA LEU A 227 13.66 -2.73 -0.19
C LEU A 227 14.44 -4.05 -0.27
N ILE A 228 13.81 -5.18 0.10
CA ILE A 228 14.41 -6.50 -0.05
C ILE A 228 14.69 -6.81 -1.52
N SER A 229 13.74 -6.52 -2.41
CA SER A 229 13.91 -6.73 -3.85
C SER A 229 15.05 -5.90 -4.44
N CYS A 230 15.33 -4.70 -3.91
CA CYS A 230 16.47 -3.90 -4.35
C CYS A 230 17.81 -4.63 -4.17
N VAL A 231 17.93 -5.47 -3.14
CA VAL A 231 19.13 -6.30 -2.91
C VAL A 231 19.11 -7.58 -3.74
N LYS A 232 17.97 -8.28 -3.77
CA LYS A 232 17.87 -9.62 -4.35
C LYS A 232 17.69 -9.61 -5.88
N CYS A 233 16.91 -8.68 -6.40
CA CYS A 233 16.61 -8.52 -7.82
C CYS A 233 16.13 -7.08 -8.09
N PHE A 234 17.08 -6.15 -8.25
CA PHE A 234 16.79 -4.71 -8.32
C PHE A 234 15.63 -4.40 -9.29
N PRO A 235 14.55 -3.72 -8.84
CA PRO A 235 13.36 -3.50 -9.66
C PRO A 235 13.65 -2.76 -10.95
N SER A 236 13.01 -3.20 -12.02
CA SER A 236 13.19 -2.62 -13.35
C SER A 236 12.63 -1.18 -13.42
N PRO A 237 13.10 -0.34 -14.36
CA PRO A 237 12.61 1.02 -14.51
C PRO A 237 11.07 1.13 -14.72
N PRO A 238 10.39 0.22 -15.45
CA PRO A 238 8.92 0.20 -15.53
C PRO A 238 8.24 0.05 -14.16
N LEU A 239 8.77 -0.80 -13.26
CA LEU A 239 8.22 -0.96 -11.91
C LEU A 239 8.35 0.32 -11.10
N TRP A 240 9.52 0.95 -11.09
CA TRP A 240 9.73 2.22 -10.39
C TRP A 240 8.86 3.36 -10.95
N LYS A 241 8.67 3.41 -12.28
CA LYS A 241 7.75 4.34 -12.92
C LYS A 241 6.33 4.13 -12.40
N THR A 242 5.86 2.88 -12.43
CA THR A 242 4.51 2.51 -12.00
C THR A 242 4.29 2.83 -10.52
N PHE A 243 5.25 2.49 -9.65
CA PHE A 243 5.21 2.82 -8.23
C PHE A 243 5.09 4.31 -7.97
N ARG A 244 5.85 5.14 -8.71
CA ARG A 244 5.77 6.60 -8.61
C ARG A 244 4.41 7.12 -9.04
N GLU A 245 3.90 6.69 -10.19
CA GLU A 245 2.59 7.12 -10.70
C GLU A 245 1.47 6.75 -9.73
N MET A 246 1.49 5.53 -9.21
CA MET A 246 0.51 5.07 -8.23
C MET A 246 0.63 5.79 -6.88
N SER A 247 1.84 6.01 -6.37
CA SER A 247 2.09 6.79 -5.16
C SER A 247 1.51 8.21 -5.27
N MET A 248 1.58 8.84 -6.45
CA MET A 248 0.95 10.14 -6.70
C MET A 248 -0.58 10.10 -6.61
N ASN A 249 -1.21 8.97 -6.93
CA ASN A 249 -2.67 8.77 -6.81
C ASN A 249 -3.11 8.51 -5.36
N TRP A 250 -2.23 7.95 -4.53
CA TRP A 250 -2.52 7.64 -3.12
C TRP A 250 -2.16 8.79 -2.16
N ARG A 251 -1.75 9.96 -2.66
CA ARG A 251 -1.34 11.15 -1.87
C ARG A 251 -2.38 11.67 -0.87
N HIS A 252 -3.64 11.29 -1.05
CA HIS A 252 -4.72 11.62 -0.13
C HIS A 252 -4.76 10.71 1.12
N ARG A 253 -3.91 9.68 1.19
CA ARG A 253 -3.76 8.77 2.33
C ARG A 253 -2.54 9.16 3.18
N THR A 254 -2.76 9.51 4.44
CA THR A 254 -1.68 9.89 5.38
C THR A 254 -0.61 8.80 5.51
N GLY A 255 -1.02 7.52 5.56
CA GLY A 255 -0.11 6.38 5.71
C GLY A 255 0.97 6.30 4.62
N LEU A 256 0.71 6.81 3.41
CA LEU A 256 1.70 6.86 2.35
C LEU A 256 2.87 7.77 2.74
N VAL A 257 2.57 8.97 3.22
CA VAL A 257 3.59 9.96 3.59
C VAL A 257 4.34 9.54 4.84
N ASP A 258 3.66 8.92 5.81
CA ASP A 258 4.29 8.40 7.01
C ASP A 258 5.30 7.29 6.66
N GLN A 259 4.92 6.32 5.83
CA GLN A 259 5.83 5.26 5.38
C GLN A 259 6.96 5.78 4.48
N TRP A 260 6.66 6.75 3.60
CA TRP A 260 7.65 7.42 2.76
C TRP A 260 8.71 8.15 3.60
N ASN A 261 8.29 8.91 4.62
CA ASN A 261 9.21 9.58 5.55
C ASN A 261 10.10 8.57 6.28
N ARG A 262 9.49 7.53 6.84
CA ARG A 262 10.16 6.46 7.59
C ARG A 262 11.30 5.83 6.77
N VAL A 263 11.01 5.43 5.54
CA VAL A 263 12.00 4.77 4.65
C VAL A 263 13.07 5.76 4.18
N ASN A 264 12.70 6.99 3.80
CA ASN A 264 13.70 7.97 3.36
C ASN A 264 14.67 8.35 4.47
N LEU A 265 14.21 8.46 5.73
CA LEU A 265 15.09 8.76 6.86
C LEU A 265 16.04 7.60 7.17
N ALA A 266 15.56 6.36 7.14
CA ALA A 266 16.39 5.18 7.33
C ALA A 266 17.46 5.04 6.22
N LEU A 267 17.07 5.26 4.95
CA LEU A 267 18.01 5.30 3.83
C LEU A 267 18.99 6.47 3.93
N THR A 268 18.54 7.66 4.35
CA THR A 268 19.41 8.84 4.57
C THR A 268 20.48 8.54 5.62
N SER A 269 20.11 7.91 6.74
CA SER A 269 21.06 7.51 7.78
C SER A 269 22.16 6.59 7.23
N ARG A 270 21.78 5.59 6.42
CA ARG A 270 22.73 4.69 5.77
C ARG A 270 23.61 5.44 4.75
N LEU A 271 23.02 6.31 3.94
CA LEU A 271 23.68 7.11 2.90
C LEU A 271 24.77 8.02 3.49
N LEU A 272 24.44 8.78 4.53
CA LEU A 272 25.37 9.70 5.18
C LEU A 272 26.58 8.97 5.79
N SER A 273 26.40 7.74 6.26
CA SER A 273 27.46 6.98 6.93
C SER A 273 28.65 6.66 6.03
N PHE A 274 28.42 6.38 4.74
CA PHE A 274 29.50 6.17 3.77
C PHE A 274 29.89 7.44 3.00
N MET A 275 28.96 8.39 2.79
CA MET A 275 29.29 9.65 2.11
C MET A 275 30.23 10.56 2.93
N TYR A 276 30.02 10.66 4.24
CA TYR A 276 30.78 11.56 5.12
C TYR A 276 31.67 10.81 6.13
N GLY A 277 31.55 9.49 6.19
CA GLY A 277 32.36 8.63 7.05
C GLY A 277 31.93 8.65 8.52
N PRO A 278 32.66 7.91 9.39
CA PRO A 278 32.24 7.61 10.76
C PRO A 278 32.30 8.81 11.72
N THR A 279 32.98 9.89 11.34
CA THR A 279 33.10 11.11 12.14
C THR A 279 31.90 12.05 12.00
N PHE A 280 31.05 11.82 10.99
CA PHE A 280 29.84 12.60 10.79
C PHE A 280 28.80 12.28 11.89
N PRO A 281 28.01 13.26 12.38
CA PRO A 281 26.98 13.01 13.38
C PRO A 281 26.00 11.90 12.94
N LYS A 282 25.87 10.87 13.78
CA LYS A 282 24.96 9.75 13.49
C LYS A 282 23.51 10.18 13.72
N MET A 283 22.65 9.88 12.76
CA MET A 283 21.21 10.02 12.94
C MET A 283 20.68 9.03 13.97
N LYS A 284 19.80 9.50 14.85
CA LYS A 284 19.03 8.64 15.77
C LYS A 284 17.80 8.10 15.05
N ILE A 285 17.93 6.91 14.46
CA ILE A 285 16.82 6.18 13.84
C ILE A 285 16.36 5.08 14.80
N ALA A 286 15.05 4.88 14.95
CA ALA A 286 14.51 3.77 15.75
C ALA A 286 15.01 2.43 15.19
N GLU A 287 15.28 1.45 16.06
CA GLU A 287 15.84 0.16 15.63
C GLU A 287 14.96 -0.54 14.59
N ASP A 288 13.62 -0.53 14.80
CA ASP A 288 12.65 -1.08 13.85
C ASP A 288 12.69 -0.39 12.48
N ASP A 289 13.03 0.89 12.43
CA ASP A 289 13.12 1.67 11.19
C ASP A 289 14.46 1.44 10.48
N ALA A 290 15.53 1.32 11.26
CA ALA A 290 16.85 0.98 10.74
C ALA A 290 16.85 -0.44 10.14
N ALA A 291 16.14 -1.38 10.78
CA ALA A 291 15.98 -2.76 10.33
C ALA A 291 15.24 -2.90 8.98
N LEU A 292 14.52 -1.86 8.52
CA LEU A 292 13.92 -1.84 7.19
C LEU A 292 14.96 -1.91 6.07
N ILE A 293 16.18 -1.41 6.30
CA ILE A 293 17.23 -1.37 5.27
C ILE A 293 18.13 -2.59 5.42
N PRO A 294 18.11 -3.55 4.47
CA PRO A 294 18.93 -4.75 4.57
C PRO A 294 20.41 -4.41 4.77
N GLU A 295 21.08 -5.13 5.67
CA GLU A 295 22.51 -4.93 5.95
C GLU A 295 23.37 -5.16 4.70
N SER A 296 23.00 -6.15 3.89
CA SER A 296 23.68 -6.53 2.65
C SER A 296 23.45 -5.57 1.47
N MET A 297 22.65 -4.51 1.64
CA MET A 297 22.43 -3.52 0.59
C MET A 297 23.72 -2.69 0.35
N THR A 298 24.23 -2.73 -0.88
CA THR A 298 25.45 -2.01 -1.28
C THR A 298 25.26 -0.50 -1.32
N GLU A 299 26.35 0.27 -1.25
CA GLU A 299 26.32 1.75 -1.27
C GLU A 299 25.64 2.31 -2.54
N ASP A 300 25.95 1.74 -3.71
CA ASP A 300 25.30 2.10 -4.99
C ASP A 300 23.79 1.80 -4.95
N CYS A 301 23.41 0.64 -4.40
CA CYS A 301 22.02 0.26 -4.26
C CYS A 301 21.29 1.21 -3.30
N ILE A 302 21.89 1.57 -2.16
CA ILE A 302 21.33 2.54 -1.21
C ILE A 302 21.12 3.88 -1.91
N SER A 303 22.12 4.38 -2.63
CA SER A 303 22.06 5.67 -3.32
C SER A 303 20.94 5.71 -4.38
N GLN A 304 20.85 4.67 -5.21
CA GLN A 304 19.80 4.55 -6.22
C GLN A 304 18.41 4.42 -5.59
N THR A 305 18.28 3.60 -4.56
CA THR A 305 17.01 3.35 -3.87
C THR A 305 16.52 4.60 -3.12
N TRP A 306 17.41 5.28 -2.39
CA TRP A 306 17.13 6.55 -1.71
C TRP A 306 16.60 7.60 -2.69
N TYR A 307 17.32 7.81 -3.80
CA TYR A 307 16.92 8.80 -4.81
C TYR A 307 15.54 8.48 -5.40
N ARG A 308 15.25 7.21 -5.70
CA ARG A 308 13.97 6.80 -6.30
C ARG A 308 12.81 6.90 -5.32
N PHE A 309 13.01 6.52 -4.05
CA PHE A 309 11.99 6.69 -3.01
C PHE A 309 11.75 8.16 -2.70
N LEU A 310 12.78 9.00 -2.60
CA LEU A 310 12.63 10.44 -2.36
C LEU A 310 11.71 11.09 -3.41
N HIS A 311 11.79 10.63 -4.66
CA HIS A 311 10.98 11.14 -5.76
C HIS A 311 9.65 10.39 -6.01
N SER A 312 9.28 9.40 -5.18
CA SER A 312 8.12 8.55 -5.43
C SER A 312 6.78 9.28 -5.29
N ILE A 313 6.66 10.24 -4.37
CA ILE A 313 5.41 10.99 -4.15
C ILE A 313 5.25 12.21 -5.08
N GLY A 314 6.19 12.48 -5.98
CA GLY A 314 6.17 13.67 -6.83
C GLY A 314 6.59 14.94 -6.10
N ASN A 315 6.02 16.09 -6.48
CA ASN A 315 6.29 17.36 -5.80
C ASN A 315 5.42 17.48 -4.53
N PRO A 316 6.02 17.54 -3.33
CA PRO A 316 5.27 17.62 -2.08
C PRO A 316 4.39 18.88 -1.97
N VAL A 317 4.77 19.98 -2.64
CA VAL A 317 3.98 21.22 -2.65
C VAL A 317 2.60 21.02 -3.28
N ASP A 318 2.44 20.05 -4.20
CA ASP A 318 1.16 19.73 -4.81
C ASP A 318 0.11 19.30 -3.77
N LEU A 319 0.53 18.78 -2.60
CA LEU A 319 -0.36 18.39 -1.50
C LEU A 319 -1.10 19.60 -0.91
N ALA A 320 -0.57 20.82 -1.06
CA ALA A 320 -1.27 22.04 -0.64
C ALA A 320 -2.41 22.44 -1.60
N HIS A 321 -2.54 21.75 -2.74
CA HIS A 321 -3.48 22.08 -3.81
C HIS A 321 -4.42 20.89 -4.09
N PRO A 322 -5.61 20.83 -3.47
CA PRO A 322 -6.58 19.76 -3.68
C PRO A 322 -6.93 19.54 -5.16
N SER A 323 -6.92 20.59 -5.98
CA SER A 323 -7.15 20.53 -7.42
C SER A 323 -6.13 19.73 -8.21
N LEU A 324 -4.90 19.57 -7.72
CA LEU A 324 -3.89 18.72 -8.37
C LEU A 324 -4.01 17.27 -7.94
N VAL A 325 -4.44 17.03 -6.70
CA VAL A 325 -4.63 15.67 -6.16
C VAL A 325 -5.93 15.05 -6.67
N SER A 326 -6.97 15.85 -6.92
CA SER A 326 -8.27 15.39 -7.38
C SER A 326 -8.34 15.08 -8.89
N GLN A 327 -7.32 15.43 -9.67
CA GLN A 327 -7.23 15.18 -11.11
C GLN A 327 -6.85 13.71 -11.41
N THR A 328 -7.67 12.77 -10.96
CA THR A 328 -7.49 11.34 -11.24
C THR A 328 -8.75 10.75 -11.87
N GLN A 329 -8.58 9.69 -12.67
CA GLN A 329 -9.69 9.00 -13.32
C GLN A 329 -10.75 8.53 -12.32
N HIS A 330 -10.34 8.07 -11.14
CA HIS A 330 -11.24 7.61 -10.09
C HIS A 330 -12.10 8.73 -9.50
N PHE A 331 -11.52 9.90 -9.25
CA PHE A 331 -12.28 11.07 -8.80
C PHE A 331 -13.30 11.54 -9.85
N TYR A 332 -12.93 11.52 -11.14
CA TYR A 332 -13.87 11.83 -12.21
C TYR A 332 -14.99 10.79 -12.33
N GLN A 333 -14.67 9.50 -12.22
CA GLN A 333 -15.67 8.44 -12.21
C GLN A 333 -16.66 8.61 -11.06
N TYR A 334 -16.18 8.92 -9.86
CA TYR A 334 -17.03 9.22 -8.72
C TYR A 334 -17.97 10.41 -8.99
N ALA A 335 -17.44 11.51 -9.52
CA ALA A 335 -18.24 12.70 -9.83
C ALA A 335 -19.32 12.45 -10.91
N ILE A 336 -19.08 11.51 -11.85
CA ILE A 336 -20.04 11.12 -12.88
C ILE A 336 -21.20 10.27 -12.31
N VAL A 337 -20.89 9.41 -11.34
CA VAL A 337 -21.86 8.46 -10.76
C VAL A 337 -22.66 9.09 -9.61
N ALA A 338 -22.16 10.17 -8.99
CA ALA A 338 -22.83 10.88 -7.92
C ALA A 338 -24.21 11.44 -8.36
N GLU A 339 -25.22 11.33 -7.50
CA GLU A 339 -26.58 11.85 -7.75
C GLU A 339 -26.63 13.38 -7.89
N SER A 340 -25.59 14.08 -7.43
CA SER A 340 -25.42 15.52 -7.56
C SER A 340 -24.07 15.85 -8.21
N VAL A 341 -23.99 16.99 -8.89
CA VAL A 341 -22.72 17.47 -9.46
C VAL A 341 -21.78 17.83 -8.31
N ILE A 342 -20.82 16.93 -8.04
CA ILE A 342 -19.78 17.14 -7.04
C ILE A 342 -18.49 17.48 -7.79
N ASP A 343 -17.97 18.67 -7.54
CA ASP A 343 -16.60 19.00 -7.94
C ASP A 343 -15.63 18.12 -7.12
N PRO A 344 -14.78 17.29 -7.77
CA PRO A 344 -13.83 16.42 -7.09
C PRO A 344 -12.94 17.12 -6.05
N THR A 345 -12.66 18.41 -6.20
CA THR A 345 -11.83 19.16 -5.25
C THR A 345 -12.45 19.29 -3.86
N HIS A 346 -13.78 19.17 -3.77
CA HIS A 346 -14.53 19.28 -2.52
C HIS A 346 -14.77 17.91 -1.86
N HIS A 347 -14.22 16.82 -2.41
CA HIS A 347 -14.41 15.50 -1.82
C HIS A 347 -13.85 15.45 -0.38
N PRO A 348 -14.61 14.95 0.62
CA PRO A 348 -14.20 15.01 2.03
C PRO A 348 -12.84 14.38 2.35
N CYS A 349 -12.41 13.36 1.61
CA CYS A 349 -11.10 12.74 1.83
C CYS A 349 -9.92 13.72 1.64
N LEU A 350 -10.10 14.78 0.85
CA LEU A 350 -9.09 15.80 0.59
C LEU A 350 -8.94 16.80 1.74
N ALA A 351 -9.87 16.83 2.70
CA ALA A 351 -9.78 17.73 3.87
C ALA A 351 -8.54 17.47 4.75
N THR A 352 -7.94 16.28 4.63
CA THR A 352 -6.73 15.90 5.36
C THR A 352 -5.44 16.39 4.70
N LEU A 353 -5.47 16.86 3.45
CA LEU A 353 -4.29 17.25 2.68
C LEU A 353 -3.37 18.27 3.39
N PRO A 354 -3.86 19.30 4.10
CA PRO A 354 -2.97 20.21 4.83
C PRO A 354 -2.12 19.51 5.90
N SER A 355 -2.68 18.50 6.59
CA SER A 355 -1.93 17.73 7.60
C SER A 355 -0.94 16.76 6.95
N ILE A 356 -1.32 16.17 5.81
CA ILE A 356 -0.45 15.32 4.99
C ILE A 356 0.73 16.14 4.45
N PHE A 357 0.48 17.36 3.95
CA PHE A 357 1.51 18.29 3.51
C PHE A 357 2.49 18.63 4.63
N LEU A 358 1.98 18.99 5.81
CA LEU A 358 2.83 19.27 6.98
C LEU A 358 3.73 18.07 7.33
N ARG A 359 3.20 16.85 7.30
CA ARG A 359 3.96 15.61 7.53
C ARG A 359 5.06 15.40 6.49
N ALA A 360 4.76 15.63 5.20
CA ALA A 360 5.75 15.52 4.14
C ALA A 360 6.88 16.55 4.33
N MET A 361 6.55 17.80 4.62
CA MET A 361 7.53 18.86 4.85
C MET A 361 8.38 18.62 6.11
N LYS A 362 7.80 18.07 7.19
CA LYS A 362 8.55 17.63 8.38
C LYS A 362 9.59 16.56 8.02
N GLY A 363 9.24 15.60 7.16
CA GLY A 363 10.19 14.60 6.67
C GLY A 363 11.33 15.18 5.85
N ILE A 364 11.03 16.12 4.95
CA ILE A 364 12.05 16.83 4.16
C ILE A 364 12.96 17.66 5.06
N SER A 365 12.39 18.38 6.03
CA SER A 365 13.17 19.14 7.03
C SER A 365 14.12 18.22 7.78
N ALA A 366 13.64 17.05 8.24
CA ALA A 366 14.46 16.06 8.93
C ALA A 366 15.62 15.54 8.06
N ILE A 367 15.40 15.34 6.75
CA ILE A 367 16.48 14.97 5.82
C ILE A 367 17.51 16.11 5.72
N VAL A 368 17.07 17.37 5.60
CA VAL A 368 17.97 18.53 5.56
C VAL A 368 18.78 18.64 6.86
N ASP A 369 18.13 18.53 8.01
CA ASP A 369 18.78 18.54 9.33
C ASP A 369 19.81 17.42 9.46
N ALA A 370 19.56 16.27 8.84
CA ALA A 370 20.52 15.17 8.80
C ALA A 370 21.78 15.51 8.01
N TYR A 371 21.65 16.11 6.81
CA TYR A 371 22.80 16.57 6.03
C TYR A 371 23.57 17.71 6.71
N LEU A 372 22.91 18.51 7.54
CA LEU A 372 23.54 19.55 8.37
C LEU A 372 24.19 19.00 9.65
N GLY A 373 23.99 17.72 9.98
CA GLY A 373 24.53 17.09 11.19
C GLY A 373 23.86 17.53 12.49
N ILE A 374 22.64 18.09 12.41
CA ILE A 374 21.88 18.62 13.56
C ILE A 374 20.62 17.81 13.89
N TYR A 375 20.34 16.73 13.15
CA TYR A 375 19.18 15.89 13.37
C TYR A 375 19.18 15.25 14.77
N SER A 376 18.15 15.54 15.58
CA SER A 376 18.02 15.06 16.96
C SER A 376 17.02 13.91 17.16
N GLY A 377 16.29 13.50 16.11
CA GLY A 377 15.13 12.60 16.22
C GLY A 377 13.81 13.37 16.26
N PHE A 378 12.69 12.72 15.93
CA PHE A 378 11.35 13.27 16.19
C PHE A 378 11.02 13.10 17.68
N ASP A 379 10.84 14.20 18.42
CA ASP A 379 10.21 14.14 19.74
C ASP A 379 8.74 13.76 19.57
N THR A 380 8.40 12.49 19.81
CA THR A 380 7.04 11.94 19.74
C THR A 380 6.09 12.46 20.83
N THR A 381 6.48 13.47 21.63
CA THR A 381 5.67 14.00 22.73
C THR A 381 4.55 14.98 22.33
N GLU A 382 4.31 15.21 21.04
CA GLU A 382 3.14 16.00 20.56
C GLU A 382 1.91 15.17 20.17
N HIS A 383 1.92 13.85 20.43
CA HIS A 383 0.73 13.01 20.27
C HIS A 383 0.12 12.59 21.61
N ALA A 384 -0.26 13.57 22.44
CA ALA A 384 -1.37 13.42 23.39
C ALA A 384 -1.77 14.79 23.99
N THR A 385 -3.07 15.07 23.94
CA THR A 385 -3.81 16.09 24.70
C THR A 385 -3.58 17.57 24.41
N SER A 386 -4.55 18.19 23.71
CA SER A 386 -5.29 19.35 24.23
C SER A 386 -6.60 19.55 23.46
N PRO A 387 -7.77 19.55 24.11
CA PRO A 387 -9.02 19.99 23.49
C PRO A 387 -9.03 21.52 23.37
N LEU A 388 -9.69 22.01 22.33
CA LEU A 388 -10.14 23.40 22.21
C LEU A 388 -10.74 23.90 23.54
N SER A 389 -10.14 24.92 24.14
CA SER A 389 -10.78 25.71 25.20
C SER A 389 -10.23 27.15 25.19
N SER A 390 -11.12 28.07 24.81
CA SER A 390 -11.17 29.49 25.18
C SER A 390 -9.87 30.31 25.09
N TYR A 391 -9.67 31.00 23.96
CA TYR A 391 -8.94 32.26 23.97
C TYR A 391 -9.81 33.34 24.64
N HIS A 392 -9.58 33.57 25.93
CA HIS A 392 -9.88 34.86 26.55
C HIS A 392 -8.68 35.77 26.33
N SER A 393 -8.89 36.86 25.58
CA SER A 393 -7.91 37.94 25.39
C SER A 393 -7.62 38.65 26.72
N PRO A 394 -6.36 38.99 27.04
CA PRO A 394 -6.07 40.10 27.92
C PRO A 394 -5.62 41.29 27.06
N PHE A 395 -6.51 42.27 26.88
CA PHE A 395 -6.10 43.62 26.51
C PHE A 395 -5.39 44.25 27.72
N PRO A 396 -4.19 44.84 27.55
CA PRO A 396 -3.72 45.88 28.45
C PRO A 396 -4.22 47.22 27.91
N THR A 397 -5.09 47.88 28.68
CA THR A 397 -5.42 49.29 28.55
C THR A 397 -4.17 50.11 28.85
N THR A 398 -3.65 50.83 27.86
CA THR A 398 -2.75 51.96 28.13
C THR A 398 -3.07 53.09 27.16
N THR A 399 -3.59 54.16 27.74
CA THR A 399 -3.86 55.47 27.14
C THR A 399 -2.65 56.02 26.38
N CYS A 400 -2.84 56.40 25.13
CA CYS A 400 -1.94 57.32 24.43
C CYS A 400 -2.75 58.40 23.71
N SER A 401 -2.50 59.63 24.16
CA SER A 401 -2.98 60.88 23.62
C SER A 401 -2.36 61.16 22.25
N ASN A 402 -3.18 61.69 21.34
CA ASN A 402 -2.87 62.52 20.17
C ASN A 402 -1.42 62.60 19.70
N LEU A 403 -1.15 62.14 18.47
CA LEU A 403 -0.28 62.82 17.51
C LEU A 403 -0.68 62.41 16.07
N ASN A 404 -1.24 63.37 15.33
CA ASN A 404 -1.45 63.30 13.88
C ASN A 404 -0.09 63.26 13.16
N LEU A 405 0.07 62.39 12.15
CA LEU A 405 0.87 62.71 10.97
C LEU A 405 0.49 61.82 9.78
N THR A 406 0.06 62.53 8.73
CA THR A 406 -0.26 62.13 7.37
C THR A 406 0.95 61.60 6.61
N SER A 407 0.84 60.46 5.90
CA SER A 407 1.17 60.26 4.46
C SER A 407 1.31 58.77 4.07
N PRO A 408 0.91 58.36 2.84
CA PRO A 408 0.94 56.97 2.38
C PRO A 408 2.26 56.62 1.67
N ILE A 409 2.76 55.40 1.91
CA ILE A 409 3.93 54.84 1.22
C ILE A 409 3.47 54.10 -0.05
N THR A 410 4.05 54.49 -1.18
CA THR A 410 3.81 53.99 -2.54
C THR A 410 4.59 52.70 -2.84
N CYS A 411 3.92 51.75 -3.52
CA CYS A 411 4.53 50.56 -4.13
C CYS A 411 5.42 50.92 -5.33
N SER A 412 6.56 50.26 -5.47
CA SER A 412 7.40 50.29 -6.70
C SER A 412 7.37 48.91 -7.41
N PRO A 413 7.24 48.84 -8.75
CA PRO A 413 7.14 47.59 -9.49
C PRO A 413 8.49 47.04 -9.99
N LEU A 414 8.51 45.72 -10.23
CA LEU A 414 9.58 44.92 -10.82
C LEU A 414 9.98 45.40 -12.24
N LEU A 415 11.28 45.36 -12.54
CA LEU A 415 11.86 45.47 -13.90
C LEU A 415 12.17 44.07 -14.45
N THR A 416 11.72 43.83 -15.68
CA THR A 416 11.95 42.64 -16.52
C THR A 416 13.27 42.73 -17.31
N PRO A 417 13.87 41.59 -17.75
CA PRO A 417 15.11 41.58 -18.52
C PRO A 417 14.87 41.64 -20.05
N THR A 418 15.74 42.35 -20.76
CA THR A 418 15.80 42.46 -22.23
C THR A 418 16.56 41.29 -22.89
N PRO A 419 16.23 40.90 -24.14
CA PRO A 419 16.91 39.82 -24.86
C PRO A 419 18.12 40.31 -25.69
N PRO A 420 19.06 39.42 -26.06
CA PRO A 420 20.28 39.79 -26.77
C PRO A 420 20.08 39.81 -28.31
N ALA A 421 20.96 40.57 -28.97
CA ALA A 421 21.13 40.62 -30.43
C ALA A 421 22.17 39.61 -30.92
#